data_AF-G2G423-F1
#
_entry.id   AF-G2G423-F1
#
_cell.length_a   1.000
_cell.length_b   1.000
_cell.length_c   1.000
_cell.angle_alpha   90.00
_cell.angle_beta   90.00
_cell.angle_gamma   90.00
#
_symmetry.space_group_name_H-M   'P 1'
#
loop_
_entity.id
_entity.type
_entity.pdbx_description
1 polymer ?
#
loop_
_entity_poly.entity_id
_entity_poly.type
_entity_poly.pdbx_seq_one_letter_code
_entity_poly.pdbx_strand_id
1 'polypeptide(L)'
;MTHARWGTAIASLRAQDEAVREARRRVEEFMDALADDATDLDEHRDRLTTAKAVWQVCEADYLRCATALLRAHLSRDRPPLRRPVAVVWPRPWRHMWRQHAHDRSGGVWRAIPRASLLAQAEAAGHDEVLVDVIEAIRDLQASHHGHRTSPRLYERYIPDRSSRSSLGFSDGRTARTLPGFPDPGHWVNQTFARGDGWRIQPGREGALRTLEDSERAVHERVEAFGSAVLRLLEHHHGPAAPGRAARLRGAARWISREQQAVPRLTPWPQKLTAVQGFTLAVLGWLVLVIAAIPWTVGMKARVLTDHPKPILLGAVALAGLGAYGIHRAGPRLMRQSGRTIALTGAAAGVAAYLVMQVQGPVAGHFFAGPFERYEREFSDGCLAASPYRDDAIQSEVAGGTLVIRPISGDTTLRLGPAEDGGTHPLRPQDRGTREVLERYGCQLP
;
A
#
# COMPACT_ATOMS: atom_id res chain seq x y z
N MET A 1 -9.79 23.41 -35.82
CA MET A 1 -9.29 23.07 -34.46
C MET A 1 -8.99 21.59 -34.24
N THR A 2 -9.57 20.65 -35.00
CA THR A 2 -9.36 19.19 -34.87
C THR A 2 -7.97 18.71 -35.31
N HIS A 3 -7.44 19.21 -36.44
CA HIS A 3 -6.09 18.86 -36.93
C HIS A 3 -4.97 19.21 -35.93
N ALA A 4 -5.02 20.38 -35.29
CA ALA A 4 -4.02 20.77 -34.29
C ALA A 4 -4.01 19.84 -33.05
N ARG A 5 -5.17 19.29 -32.68
CA ARG A 5 -5.27 18.32 -31.57
C ARG A 5 -4.69 16.97 -31.95
N TRP A 6 -4.94 16.50 -33.17
CA TRP A 6 -4.32 15.28 -33.69
C TRP A 6 -2.81 15.41 -33.84
N GLY A 7 -2.29 16.52 -34.37
CA GLY A 7 -0.85 16.77 -34.43
C GLY A 7 -0.17 16.75 -33.05
N THR A 8 -0.79 17.37 -32.04
CA THR A 8 -0.31 17.30 -30.64
C THR A 8 -0.35 15.86 -30.10
N ALA A 9 -1.37 15.11 -30.49
CA ALA A 9 -1.52 13.73 -30.08
C ALA A 9 -0.46 12.82 -30.71
N ILE A 10 -0.22 12.94 -32.01
CA ILE A 10 0.81 12.18 -32.72
C ILE A 10 2.19 12.49 -32.13
N ALA A 11 2.51 13.78 -31.94
CA ALA A 11 3.77 14.20 -31.30
C ALA A 11 3.96 13.57 -29.91
N SER A 12 2.90 13.53 -29.11
CA SER A 12 2.97 12.91 -27.79
C SER A 12 3.06 11.38 -27.84
N LEU A 13 2.58 10.71 -28.89
CA LEU A 13 2.73 9.25 -29.04
C LEU A 13 4.16 8.93 -29.44
N ARG A 14 4.71 9.67 -30.40
CA ARG A 14 6.11 9.60 -30.83
C ARG A 14 7.09 9.83 -29.66
N ALA A 15 6.83 10.81 -28.80
CA ALA A 15 7.65 11.02 -27.61
C ALA A 15 7.54 9.89 -26.56
N GLN A 16 6.46 9.10 -26.54
CA GLN A 16 6.39 7.90 -25.70
C GLN A 16 7.17 6.75 -26.32
N ASP A 17 7.12 6.60 -27.65
CA ASP A 17 7.91 5.63 -28.40
C ASP A 17 9.42 5.83 -28.17
N GLU A 18 9.90 7.07 -28.34
CA GLU A 18 11.29 7.46 -28.04
C GLU A 18 11.66 7.18 -26.57
N ALA A 19 10.75 7.47 -25.63
CA ALA A 19 10.96 7.22 -24.21
C ALA A 19 11.07 5.72 -23.88
N VAL A 20 10.28 4.86 -24.53
CA VAL A 20 10.36 3.41 -24.35
C VAL A 20 11.71 2.89 -24.84
N ARG A 21 12.14 3.30 -26.04
CA ARG A 21 13.45 2.90 -26.60
C ARG A 21 14.60 3.36 -25.72
N GLU A 22 14.58 4.61 -25.26
CA GLU A 22 15.60 5.12 -24.36
C GLU A 22 15.61 4.38 -23.02
N ALA A 23 14.44 4.09 -22.44
CA ALA A 23 14.36 3.31 -21.20
C ALA A 23 14.88 1.87 -21.37
N ARG A 24 14.64 1.25 -22.53
CA ARG A 24 15.18 -0.08 -22.87
C ARG A 24 16.71 -0.04 -22.99
N ARG A 25 17.24 0.93 -23.75
CA ARG A 25 18.68 1.16 -23.91
C ARG A 25 19.39 1.31 -22.57
N ARG A 26 18.79 2.05 -21.63
CA ARG A 26 19.30 2.21 -20.25
C ARG A 26 19.36 0.89 -19.48
N VAL A 27 18.38 0.00 -19.67
CA VAL A 27 18.38 -1.33 -19.05
C VAL A 27 19.52 -2.18 -19.62
N GLU A 28 19.71 -2.15 -20.95
CA GLU A 28 20.80 -2.85 -21.64
C GLU A 28 22.17 -2.35 -21.15
N GLU A 29 22.39 -1.02 -21.08
CA GLU A 29 23.61 -0.42 -20.49
C GLU A 29 23.90 -0.94 -19.08
N PHE A 30 22.87 -1.03 -18.22
CA PHE A 30 23.05 -1.52 -16.86
C PHE A 30 23.27 -3.03 -16.77
N MET A 31 22.76 -3.82 -17.73
CA MET A 31 23.04 -5.25 -17.79
C MET A 31 24.47 -5.51 -18.25
N ASP A 32 24.94 -4.78 -19.25
CA ASP A 32 26.31 -4.89 -19.75
C ASP A 32 27.32 -4.48 -18.65
N ALA A 33 27.07 -3.36 -17.96
CA ALA A 33 27.90 -2.93 -16.84
C ALA A 33 27.93 -3.96 -15.67
N LEU A 34 26.85 -4.72 -15.46
CA LEU A 34 26.80 -5.75 -14.42
C LEU A 34 27.66 -6.98 -14.79
N ALA A 35 27.88 -7.24 -16.09
CA ALA A 35 28.73 -8.32 -16.55
C ALA A 35 30.23 -8.02 -16.34
N ASP A 36 30.61 -6.74 -16.36
CA ASP A 36 32.01 -6.30 -16.34
C ASP A 36 32.54 -5.93 -14.93
N ASP A 37 31.70 -5.47 -13.99
CA ASP A 37 32.15 -4.95 -12.69
C ASP A 37 31.66 -5.80 -11.49
N ALA A 38 32.59 -6.52 -10.86
CA ALA A 38 32.32 -7.39 -9.71
C ALA A 38 32.26 -6.65 -8.36
N THR A 39 32.64 -5.36 -8.32
CA THR A 39 33.02 -4.69 -7.06
C THR A 39 31.85 -4.03 -6.31
N ASP A 40 30.69 -3.83 -6.96
CA ASP A 40 29.46 -3.34 -6.30
C ASP A 40 28.17 -3.88 -6.96
N LEU A 41 28.02 -5.21 -6.93
CA LEU A 41 26.91 -5.94 -7.57
C LEU A 41 25.52 -5.51 -7.03
N ASP A 42 25.43 -5.17 -5.74
CA ASP A 42 24.15 -4.81 -5.12
C ASP A 42 23.68 -3.43 -5.56
N GLU A 43 24.59 -2.47 -5.74
CA GLU A 43 24.23 -1.16 -6.27
C GLU A 43 23.78 -1.24 -7.73
N HIS A 44 24.54 -1.96 -8.55
CA HIS A 44 24.20 -2.15 -9.96
C HIS A 44 22.86 -2.87 -10.12
N ARG A 45 22.59 -3.90 -9.30
CA ARG A 45 21.30 -4.61 -9.29
C ARG A 45 20.13 -3.70 -8.86
N ASP A 46 20.32 -2.82 -7.87
CA ASP A 46 19.26 -1.88 -7.44
C ASP A 46 18.95 -0.82 -8.53
N ARG A 47 19.99 -0.34 -9.23
CA ARG A 47 19.84 0.56 -10.40
C ARG A 47 19.12 -0.14 -11.54
N LEU A 48 19.56 -1.35 -11.90
CA LEU A 48 18.96 -2.17 -12.96
C LEU A 48 17.49 -2.48 -12.69
N THR A 49 17.14 -2.91 -11.47
CA THR A 49 15.74 -3.20 -11.10
C THR A 49 14.86 -1.96 -11.17
N THR A 50 15.38 -0.79 -10.82
CA THR A 50 14.65 0.47 -10.92
C THR A 50 14.48 0.90 -12.39
N ALA A 51 15.53 0.81 -13.20
CA ALA A 51 15.48 1.08 -14.64
C ALA A 51 14.48 0.16 -15.34
N LYS A 52 14.51 -1.15 -15.04
CA LYS A 52 13.57 -2.14 -15.56
C LYS A 52 12.12 -1.81 -15.19
N ALA A 53 11.86 -1.42 -13.94
CA ALA A 53 10.53 -1.00 -13.52
C ALA A 53 10.04 0.26 -14.26
N VAL A 54 10.92 1.24 -14.49
CA VAL A 54 10.58 2.44 -15.27
C VAL A 54 10.28 2.07 -16.72
N TRP A 55 11.13 1.25 -17.36
CA TRP A 55 10.94 0.78 -18.74
C TRP A 55 9.61 0.05 -18.91
N GLN A 56 9.32 -0.96 -18.08
CA GLN A 56 8.07 -1.72 -18.15
C GLN A 56 6.82 -0.83 -17.99
N VAL A 57 6.89 0.20 -17.14
CA VAL A 57 5.78 1.15 -16.99
C VAL A 57 5.65 2.06 -18.21
N CYS A 58 6.77 2.49 -18.81
CA CYS A 58 6.76 3.26 -20.05
C CYS A 58 6.16 2.46 -21.22
N GLU A 59 6.47 1.17 -21.33
CA GLU A 59 5.85 0.29 -22.34
C GLU A 59 4.34 0.19 -22.16
N ALA A 60 3.89 -0.02 -20.92
CA ALA A 60 2.47 -0.07 -20.63
C ALA A 60 1.77 1.27 -20.93
N ASP A 61 2.42 2.41 -20.65
CA ASP A 61 1.90 3.73 -20.97
C ASP A 61 1.84 3.99 -22.47
N TYR A 62 2.86 3.56 -23.22
CA TYR A 62 2.88 3.62 -24.68
C TYR A 62 1.71 2.83 -25.27
N LEU A 63 1.51 1.59 -24.81
CA LEU A 63 0.43 0.72 -25.25
C LEU A 63 -0.96 1.31 -24.94
N ARG A 64 -1.16 1.87 -23.74
CA ARG A 64 -2.42 2.55 -23.38
C ARG A 64 -2.66 3.79 -24.22
N CYS A 65 -1.61 4.58 -24.50
CA CYS A 65 -1.71 5.77 -25.34
C CYS A 65 -2.06 5.42 -26.78
N ALA A 66 -1.37 4.46 -27.39
CA ALA A 66 -1.64 3.97 -28.74
C ALA A 66 -3.08 3.43 -28.84
N THR A 67 -3.49 2.59 -27.89
CA THR A 67 -4.85 2.03 -27.81
C THR A 67 -5.92 3.11 -27.72
N ALA A 68 -5.72 4.14 -26.89
CA ALA A 68 -6.68 5.22 -26.70
C ALA A 68 -6.83 6.07 -27.97
N LEU A 69 -5.73 6.31 -28.70
CA LEU A 69 -5.75 7.08 -29.95
C LEU A 69 -6.34 6.28 -31.10
N LEU A 70 -5.99 4.99 -31.22
CA LEU A 70 -6.59 4.09 -32.20
C LEU A 70 -8.10 4.04 -32.01
N ARG A 71 -8.59 3.87 -30.77
CA ARG A 71 -10.03 3.88 -30.49
C ARG A 71 -10.70 5.18 -30.93
N ALA A 72 -10.10 6.33 -30.60
CA ALA A 72 -10.64 7.63 -30.99
C ALA A 72 -10.64 7.82 -32.52
N HIS A 73 -9.63 7.30 -33.22
CA HIS A 73 -9.57 7.33 -34.67
C HIS A 73 -10.67 6.46 -35.30
N LEU A 74 -10.82 5.22 -34.84
CA LEU A 74 -11.83 4.27 -35.34
C LEU A 74 -13.26 4.76 -35.07
N SER A 75 -13.51 5.43 -33.95
CA SER A 75 -14.81 6.04 -33.65
C SER A 75 -15.04 7.40 -34.33
N ARG A 76 -14.08 7.89 -35.13
CA ARG A 76 -14.08 9.23 -35.75
C ARG A 76 -14.23 10.37 -34.72
N ASP A 77 -13.75 10.13 -33.50
CA ASP A 77 -13.78 11.07 -32.40
C ASP A 77 -12.54 11.98 -32.35
N ARG A 78 -12.56 12.93 -31.41
CA ARG A 78 -11.38 13.75 -31.09
C ARG A 78 -10.43 12.97 -30.17
N PRO A 79 -9.11 13.19 -30.27
CA PRO A 79 -8.16 12.52 -29.39
C PRO A 79 -8.36 12.98 -27.93
N PRO A 80 -8.17 12.09 -26.94
CA PRO A 80 -8.39 12.42 -25.54
C PRO A 80 -7.42 13.50 -25.05
N LEU A 81 -7.94 14.47 -24.28
CA LEU A 81 -7.13 15.57 -23.71
C LEU A 81 -6.10 15.07 -22.69
N ARG A 82 -6.49 14.09 -21.87
CA ARG A 82 -5.63 13.44 -20.89
C ARG A 82 -5.35 12.01 -21.33
N ARG A 83 -4.07 11.67 -21.41
CA ARG A 83 -3.63 10.32 -21.76
C ARG A 83 -3.50 9.45 -20.52
N PRO A 84 -3.80 8.15 -20.64
CA PRO A 84 -3.60 7.20 -19.56
C PRO A 84 -2.08 6.94 -19.37
N VAL A 85 -1.48 7.69 -18.45
CA VAL A 85 -0.06 7.53 -18.10
C VAL A 85 0.06 7.24 -16.61
N ALA A 86 0.81 6.22 -16.23
CA ALA A 86 1.01 5.84 -14.85
C ALA A 86 1.90 6.85 -14.12
N VAL A 87 1.52 7.17 -12.88
CA VAL A 87 2.27 8.08 -12.01
C VAL A 87 3.11 7.26 -11.04
N VAL A 88 4.40 7.58 -10.95
CA VAL A 88 5.27 7.06 -9.88
C VAL A 88 4.70 7.50 -8.53
N TRP A 89 4.52 6.56 -7.61
CA TRP A 89 3.89 6.83 -6.31
C TRP A 89 4.64 7.89 -5.49
N PRO A 90 3.99 8.50 -4.48
CA PRO A 90 4.65 9.42 -3.56
C PRO A 90 5.92 8.81 -2.95
N ARG A 91 6.91 9.66 -2.63
CA ARG A 91 8.20 9.26 -2.01
C ARG A 91 8.12 8.15 -0.94
N PRO A 92 7.15 8.14 0.00
CA PRO A 92 7.03 7.05 0.97
C PRO A 92 6.84 5.66 0.34
N TRP A 93 6.19 5.55 -0.81
CA TRP A 93 5.76 4.25 -1.35
C TRP A 93 6.49 3.83 -2.62
N ARG A 94 7.59 4.50 -2.98
CA ARG A 94 8.27 4.25 -4.26
C ARG A 94 8.96 2.89 -4.38
N HIS A 95 9.40 2.30 -3.27
CA HIS A 95 9.89 0.92 -3.27
C HIS A 95 8.77 -0.08 -3.54
N MET A 96 7.61 0.12 -2.92
CA MET A 96 6.43 -0.69 -3.20
C MET A 96 5.96 -0.48 -4.63
N TRP A 97 6.03 0.75 -5.16
CA TRP A 97 5.76 1.02 -6.57
C TRP A 97 6.72 0.26 -7.49
N ARG A 98 8.03 0.26 -7.20
CA ARG A 98 9.04 -0.47 -7.99
C ARG A 98 8.73 -1.97 -8.02
N GLN A 99 8.46 -2.54 -6.85
CA GLN A 99 8.09 -3.95 -6.72
C GLN A 99 6.79 -4.24 -7.46
N HIS A 100 5.75 -3.43 -7.24
CA HIS A 100 4.47 -3.54 -7.93
C HIS A 100 4.60 -3.44 -9.45
N ALA A 101 5.43 -2.52 -9.94
CA ALA A 101 5.73 -2.36 -11.36
C ALA A 101 6.41 -3.61 -11.91
N HIS A 102 7.38 -4.18 -11.19
CA HIS A 102 8.06 -5.40 -11.60
C HIS A 102 7.11 -6.61 -11.63
N ASP A 103 6.39 -6.85 -10.53
CA ASP A 103 5.48 -7.98 -10.34
C ASP A 103 4.31 -7.99 -11.35
N ARG A 104 3.99 -6.82 -11.91
CA ARG A 104 2.90 -6.65 -12.88
C ARG A 104 3.39 -6.40 -14.30
N SER A 105 4.71 -6.47 -14.56
CA SER A 105 5.33 -6.08 -15.83
C SER A 105 4.84 -4.69 -16.30
N GLY A 106 4.86 -3.70 -15.41
CA GLY A 106 4.36 -2.33 -15.63
C GLY A 106 2.85 -2.21 -15.87
N GLY A 107 2.14 -3.33 -15.82
CA GLY A 107 0.75 -3.46 -16.25
C GLY A 107 0.58 -3.62 -17.76
N VAL A 108 1.62 -4.04 -18.51
CA VAL A 108 1.57 -4.32 -19.96
C VAL A 108 0.44 -5.29 -20.28
N TRP A 109 0.35 -6.42 -19.57
CA TRP A 109 -0.68 -7.43 -19.78
C TRP A 109 -2.12 -6.92 -19.67
N ARG A 110 -2.34 -5.90 -18.83
CA ARG A 110 -3.66 -5.25 -18.68
C ARG A 110 -3.92 -4.19 -19.75
N ALA A 111 -2.86 -3.65 -20.35
CA ALA A 111 -2.91 -2.62 -21.37
C ALA A 111 -3.10 -3.18 -22.80
N ILE A 112 -2.87 -4.48 -23.01
CA ILE A 112 -3.06 -5.15 -24.30
C ILE A 112 -4.49 -4.92 -24.84
N PRO A 113 -4.64 -4.49 -26.11
CA PRO A 113 -5.92 -4.29 -26.75
C PRO A 113 -6.84 -5.51 -26.63
N ARG A 114 -8.09 -5.26 -26.20
CA ARG A 114 -9.10 -6.32 -26.09
C ARG A 114 -9.65 -6.72 -27.47
N ALA A 115 -10.27 -7.89 -27.54
CA ALA A 115 -10.94 -8.40 -28.74
C ALA A 115 -11.96 -7.42 -29.34
N SER A 116 -12.60 -6.58 -28.52
CA SER A 116 -13.52 -5.56 -29.02
C SER A 116 -12.84 -4.48 -29.87
N LEU A 117 -11.58 -4.13 -29.61
CA LEU A 117 -10.84 -3.19 -30.45
C LEU A 117 -10.41 -3.83 -31.77
N LEU A 118 -10.05 -5.12 -31.74
CA LEU A 118 -9.74 -5.88 -32.95
C LEU A 118 -10.98 -5.91 -33.87
N ALA A 119 -12.14 -6.28 -33.35
CA ALA A 119 -13.38 -6.29 -34.11
C ALA A 119 -13.75 -4.91 -34.67
N GLN A 120 -13.49 -3.83 -33.92
CA GLN A 120 -13.68 -2.46 -34.41
C GLN A 120 -12.72 -2.11 -35.55
N ALA A 121 -11.45 -2.52 -35.47
CA ALA A 121 -10.47 -2.28 -36.52
C ALA A 121 -10.82 -3.07 -37.79
N GLU A 122 -11.19 -4.34 -37.66
CA GLU A 122 -11.62 -5.18 -38.78
C GLU A 122 -12.88 -4.64 -39.48
N ALA A 123 -13.81 -4.04 -38.72
CA ALA A 123 -15.01 -3.44 -39.28
C ALA A 123 -14.78 -2.08 -39.97
N ALA A 124 -13.66 -1.40 -39.71
CA ALA A 124 -13.42 -0.04 -40.19
C ALA A 124 -12.98 0.06 -41.66
N GLY A 125 -12.63 -1.06 -42.31
CA GLY A 125 -12.32 -1.15 -43.74
C GLY A 125 -10.95 -1.76 -44.04
N HIS A 126 -10.57 -1.77 -45.33
CA HIS A 126 -9.34 -2.39 -45.85
C HIS A 126 -8.33 -1.32 -46.29
N ASP A 127 -7.84 -0.53 -45.34
CA ASP A 127 -6.67 0.33 -45.54
C ASP A 127 -5.40 -0.50 -45.28
N GLU A 128 -4.42 -0.47 -46.18
CA GLU A 128 -3.15 -1.20 -46.03
C GLU A 128 -2.45 -0.90 -44.71
N VAL A 129 -2.49 0.36 -44.24
CA VAL A 129 -1.85 0.75 -42.97
C VAL A 129 -2.65 0.23 -41.76
N LEU A 130 -3.95 -0.01 -41.93
CA LEU A 130 -4.81 -0.60 -40.89
C LEU A 130 -4.59 -2.10 -40.77
N VAL A 131 -4.21 -2.79 -41.85
CA VAL A 131 -3.85 -4.22 -41.83
C VAL A 131 -2.67 -4.47 -40.88
N ASP A 132 -1.61 -3.66 -40.97
CA ASP A 132 -0.45 -3.72 -40.05
C ASP A 132 -0.89 -3.60 -38.58
N VAL A 133 -1.86 -2.72 -38.29
CA VAL A 133 -2.39 -2.53 -36.93
C VAL A 133 -3.18 -3.75 -36.48
N ILE A 134 -4.00 -4.34 -37.36
CA ILE A 134 -4.78 -5.55 -37.08
C ILE A 134 -3.85 -6.72 -36.75
N GLU A 135 -2.80 -6.93 -37.53
CA GLU A 135 -1.79 -7.97 -37.29
C GLU A 135 -1.09 -7.76 -35.94
N ALA A 136 -0.63 -6.53 -35.66
CA ALA A 136 0.01 -6.24 -34.40
C ALA A 136 -0.92 -6.42 -33.18
N ILE A 137 -2.24 -6.17 -33.31
CA ILE A 137 -3.22 -6.48 -32.26
C ILE A 137 -3.33 -8.00 -32.05
N ARG A 138 -3.37 -8.79 -33.13
CA ARG A 138 -3.44 -10.26 -33.05
C ARG A 138 -2.21 -10.84 -32.35
N ASP A 139 -1.01 -10.35 -32.69
CA ASP A 139 0.23 -10.78 -32.05
C ASP A 139 0.27 -10.47 -30.55
N LEU A 140 -0.18 -9.27 -30.16
CA LEU A 140 -0.31 -8.91 -28.75
C LEU A 140 -1.34 -9.79 -28.02
N GLN A 141 -2.46 -10.10 -28.67
CA GLN A 141 -3.47 -11.01 -28.12
C GLN A 141 -2.95 -12.44 -27.98
N ALA A 142 -2.13 -12.91 -28.92
CA ALA A 142 -1.45 -14.20 -28.83
C ALA A 142 -0.49 -14.24 -27.63
N SER A 143 0.33 -13.20 -27.42
CA SER A 143 1.17 -13.11 -26.22
C SER A 143 0.35 -13.11 -24.93
N HIS A 144 -0.75 -12.35 -24.88
CA HIS A 144 -1.62 -12.29 -23.71
C HIS A 144 -2.32 -13.63 -23.43
N HIS A 145 -2.75 -14.35 -24.47
CA HIS A 145 -3.31 -15.69 -24.35
C HIS A 145 -2.28 -16.68 -23.80
N GLY A 146 -1.04 -16.62 -24.33
CA GLY A 146 0.11 -17.35 -23.78
C GLY A 146 0.30 -17.06 -22.29
N HIS A 147 0.46 -15.80 -21.90
CA HIS A 147 0.64 -15.41 -20.50
C HIS A 147 -0.47 -15.93 -19.57
N ARG A 148 -1.74 -15.89 -20.00
CA ARG A 148 -2.86 -16.43 -19.22
C ARG A 148 -2.89 -17.95 -19.12
N THR A 149 -2.35 -18.65 -20.11
CA THR A 149 -2.28 -20.11 -20.11
C THR A 149 -1.02 -20.61 -19.41
N SER A 150 -0.02 -19.75 -19.15
CA SER A 150 1.23 -20.08 -18.44
C SER A 150 1.03 -20.86 -17.15
N PRO A 151 0.15 -20.43 -16.21
CA PRO A 151 -0.04 -21.18 -14.98
C PRO A 151 -0.48 -22.62 -15.27
N ARG A 152 -1.32 -22.85 -16.28
CA ARG A 152 -1.82 -24.19 -16.65
C ARG A 152 -0.75 -25.12 -17.22
N LEU A 153 0.47 -24.64 -17.48
CA LEU A 153 1.59 -25.51 -17.83
C LEU A 153 2.21 -26.20 -16.61
N TYR A 154 1.92 -25.72 -15.41
CA TYR A 154 2.43 -26.29 -14.17
C TYR A 154 1.42 -27.23 -13.54
N GLU A 155 1.90 -28.24 -12.82
CA GLU A 155 1.11 -29.15 -12.01
C GLU A 155 1.69 -29.27 -10.59
N ARG A 156 0.81 -29.60 -9.65
CA ARG A 156 1.22 -30.14 -8.34
C ARG A 156 1.73 -31.56 -8.55
N TYR A 157 2.87 -31.89 -7.96
CA TYR A 157 3.43 -33.25 -8.03
C TYR A 157 3.91 -33.74 -6.66
N ILE A 158 4.06 -35.07 -6.55
CA ILE A 158 4.64 -35.76 -5.39
C ILE A 158 6.04 -36.20 -5.81
N PRO A 159 7.11 -35.59 -5.26
CA PRO A 159 8.48 -35.96 -5.59
C PRO A 159 8.79 -37.37 -5.11
N ASP A 160 9.56 -38.11 -5.91
CA ASP A 160 10.09 -39.41 -5.49
C ASP A 160 11.29 -39.21 -4.56
N ARG A 161 11.14 -39.55 -3.28
CA ARG A 161 12.20 -39.38 -2.26
C ARG A 161 13.34 -40.38 -2.41
N SER A 162 13.20 -41.39 -3.27
CA SER A 162 14.22 -42.40 -3.53
C SER A 162 15.20 -42.01 -4.65
N SER A 163 14.86 -41.00 -5.46
CA SER A 163 15.66 -40.49 -6.57
C SER A 163 16.67 -39.43 -6.08
N ARG A 164 17.98 -39.72 -6.16
CA ARG A 164 19.09 -38.74 -5.99
C ARG A 164 19.46 -38.06 -7.31
N SER A 165 18.49 -37.77 -8.17
CA SER A 165 18.76 -37.03 -9.40
C SER A 165 19.04 -35.55 -9.10
N SER A 166 20.27 -35.11 -9.40
CA SER A 166 20.78 -33.75 -9.21
C SER A 166 20.62 -32.85 -10.44
N LEU A 167 19.83 -33.26 -11.44
CA LEU A 167 19.68 -32.54 -12.71
C LEU A 167 18.20 -32.32 -13.08
N GLY A 168 17.61 -31.27 -12.50
CA GLY A 168 16.59 -30.39 -13.14
C GLY A 168 15.24 -30.96 -13.57
N PHE A 169 15.06 -32.26 -13.71
CA PHE A 169 13.80 -32.93 -14.05
C PHE A 169 13.43 -33.80 -12.86
N SER A 170 12.62 -33.23 -11.96
CA SER A 170 12.28 -33.88 -10.70
C SER A 170 11.41 -35.12 -10.94
N ASP A 171 12.01 -36.30 -10.81
CA ASP A 171 11.32 -37.59 -10.75
C ASP A 171 10.20 -37.54 -9.70
N GLY A 172 9.04 -38.08 -10.07
CA GLY A 172 7.86 -38.04 -9.23
C GLY A 172 6.57 -38.21 -10.04
N ARG A 173 5.46 -38.38 -9.33
CA ARG A 173 4.14 -38.58 -9.94
C ARG A 173 3.28 -37.34 -9.81
N THR A 174 2.46 -37.06 -10.81
CA THR A 174 1.45 -35.99 -10.77
C THR A 174 0.53 -36.20 -9.58
N ALA A 175 0.21 -35.12 -8.85
CA ALA A 175 -0.74 -35.19 -7.75
C ALA A 175 -2.13 -35.54 -8.29
N ARG A 176 -2.89 -36.34 -7.54
CA ARG A 176 -4.25 -36.71 -7.96
C ARG A 176 -5.11 -35.46 -8.11
N THR A 177 -5.72 -35.30 -9.28
CA THR A 177 -6.63 -34.20 -9.57
C THR A 177 -7.93 -34.32 -8.77
N LEU A 178 -8.54 -33.17 -8.47
CA LEU A 178 -9.79 -33.09 -7.74
C LEU A 178 -10.98 -33.42 -8.66
N PRO A 179 -12.06 -34.03 -8.14
CA PRO A 179 -13.26 -34.33 -8.92
C PRO A 179 -13.81 -33.09 -9.63
N GLY A 180 -14.19 -33.24 -10.90
CA GLY A 180 -14.68 -32.14 -11.73
C GLY A 180 -13.59 -31.29 -12.42
N PHE A 181 -12.31 -31.50 -12.09
CA PHE A 181 -11.18 -30.77 -12.69
C PHE A 181 -10.13 -31.76 -13.22
N PRO A 182 -10.34 -32.35 -14.42
CA PRO A 182 -9.41 -33.37 -14.94
C PRO A 182 -8.04 -32.80 -15.35
N ASP A 183 -7.95 -31.50 -15.65
CA ASP A 183 -6.72 -30.80 -16.03
C ASP A 183 -5.80 -30.60 -14.80
N PRO A 184 -4.60 -31.22 -14.74
CA PRO A 184 -3.66 -31.07 -13.62
C PRO A 184 -3.19 -29.62 -13.40
N GLY A 185 -3.20 -28.81 -14.45
CA GLY A 185 -2.84 -27.39 -14.42
C GLY A 185 -4.02 -26.46 -14.12
N HIS A 186 -5.20 -27.00 -13.86
CA HIS A 186 -6.31 -26.18 -13.40
C HIS A 186 -5.97 -25.54 -12.05
N TRP A 187 -6.29 -24.26 -11.88
CA TRP A 187 -5.94 -23.48 -10.67
C TRP A 187 -6.44 -24.14 -9.36
N VAL A 188 -7.57 -24.87 -9.43
CA VAL A 188 -8.11 -25.66 -8.30
C VAL A 188 -7.15 -26.80 -7.91
N ASN A 189 -6.65 -27.56 -8.89
CA ASN A 189 -5.69 -28.63 -8.63
C ASN A 189 -4.36 -28.07 -8.14
N GLN A 190 -3.91 -26.98 -8.73
CA GLN A 190 -2.72 -26.27 -8.32
C GLN A 190 -2.76 -25.82 -6.85
N THR A 191 -3.91 -25.31 -6.40
CA THR A 191 -4.06 -24.78 -5.04
C THR A 191 -4.33 -25.88 -4.01
N PHE A 192 -5.15 -26.87 -4.36
CA PHE A 192 -5.74 -27.79 -3.40
C PHE A 192 -5.34 -29.27 -3.58
N ALA A 193 -4.68 -29.65 -4.69
CA ALA A 193 -4.22 -31.03 -4.85
C ALA A 193 -3.09 -31.36 -3.85
N ARG A 194 -3.12 -32.60 -3.35
CA ARG A 194 -2.11 -33.12 -2.40
C ARG A 194 -0.82 -33.46 -3.13
N GLY A 195 0.09 -32.49 -3.16
CA GLY A 195 1.47 -32.62 -3.67
C GLY A 195 2.41 -31.74 -2.87
N ASP A 196 3.68 -32.09 -2.84
CA ASP A 196 4.70 -31.40 -2.02
C ASP A 196 5.56 -30.45 -2.87
N GLY A 197 5.37 -30.43 -4.19
CA GLY A 197 6.11 -29.57 -5.11
C GLY A 197 5.32 -29.11 -6.33
N TRP A 198 5.96 -28.24 -7.10
CA TRP A 198 5.49 -27.72 -8.38
C TRP A 198 6.46 -28.09 -9.48
N ARG A 199 5.95 -28.55 -10.62
CA ARG A 199 6.75 -28.79 -11.82
C ARG A 199 5.95 -28.46 -13.08
N ILE A 200 6.65 -28.37 -14.19
CA ILE A 200 6.03 -28.29 -15.51
C ILE A 200 5.37 -29.65 -15.79
N GLN A 201 4.18 -29.64 -16.37
CA GLN A 201 3.49 -30.85 -16.79
C GLN A 201 4.37 -31.62 -17.79
N PRO A 202 4.53 -32.95 -17.61
CA PRO A 202 5.30 -33.77 -18.53
C PRO A 202 4.82 -33.61 -19.98
N GLY A 203 5.74 -33.41 -20.93
CA GLY A 203 5.43 -33.24 -22.35
C GLY A 203 4.94 -31.84 -22.75
N ARG A 204 4.96 -30.88 -21.81
CA ARG A 204 4.60 -29.47 -22.05
C ARG A 204 5.82 -28.54 -22.10
N GLU A 205 7.04 -29.08 -22.15
CA GLU A 205 8.28 -28.32 -22.19
C GLU A 205 8.38 -27.48 -23.47
N GLY A 206 7.92 -28.02 -24.61
CA GLY A 206 7.83 -27.26 -25.87
C GLY A 206 6.87 -26.07 -25.75
N ALA A 207 5.71 -26.27 -25.12
CA ALA A 207 4.75 -25.21 -24.86
C ALA A 207 5.31 -24.14 -23.90
N LEU A 208 6.11 -24.53 -22.92
CA LEU A 208 6.81 -23.59 -22.05
C LEU A 208 7.83 -22.75 -22.82
N ARG A 209 8.66 -23.36 -23.68
CA ARG A 209 9.62 -22.61 -24.52
C ARG A 209 8.90 -21.61 -25.42
N THR A 210 7.84 -22.03 -26.10
CA THR A 210 7.01 -21.13 -26.93
C THR A 210 6.41 -19.98 -26.11
N LEU A 211 6.05 -20.25 -24.84
CA LEU A 211 5.50 -19.25 -23.94
C LEU A 211 6.57 -18.26 -23.46
N GLU A 212 7.73 -18.75 -23.05
CA GLU A 212 8.88 -17.90 -22.70
C GLU A 212 9.27 -17.01 -23.87
N ASP A 213 9.31 -17.57 -25.09
CA ASP A 213 9.59 -16.81 -26.31
C ASP A 213 8.49 -15.78 -26.58
N SER A 214 7.21 -16.14 -26.36
CA SER A 214 6.07 -15.22 -26.52
C SER A 214 6.03 -14.11 -25.46
N GLU A 215 6.51 -14.39 -24.24
CA GLU A 215 6.64 -13.44 -23.15
C GLU A 215 7.84 -12.51 -23.38
N ARG A 216 8.98 -13.02 -23.87
CA ARG A 216 10.11 -12.18 -24.32
C ARG A 216 9.72 -11.30 -25.51
N ALA A 217 8.97 -11.86 -26.47
CA ALA A 217 8.52 -11.15 -27.67
C ALA A 217 7.43 -10.10 -27.38
N VAL A 218 6.82 -10.08 -26.18
CA VAL A 218 5.76 -9.09 -25.88
C VAL A 218 6.28 -7.66 -26.00
N HIS A 219 7.55 -7.43 -25.63
CA HIS A 219 8.19 -6.13 -25.69
C HIS A 219 8.32 -5.62 -27.13
N GLU A 220 8.77 -6.49 -28.03
CA GLU A 220 8.88 -6.20 -29.47
C GLU A 220 7.50 -5.99 -30.11
N ARG A 221 6.51 -6.80 -29.71
CA ARG A 221 5.12 -6.68 -30.20
C ARG A 221 4.45 -5.38 -29.73
N VAL A 222 4.75 -4.90 -28.52
CA VAL A 222 4.27 -3.60 -28.03
C VAL A 222 4.83 -2.47 -28.87
N GLU A 223 6.12 -2.52 -29.20
CA GLU A 223 6.77 -1.53 -30.08
C GLU A 223 6.20 -1.57 -31.50
N ALA A 224 6.01 -2.76 -32.07
CA ALA A 224 5.42 -2.95 -33.39
C ALA A 224 3.99 -2.39 -33.47
N PHE A 225 3.15 -2.69 -32.48
CA PHE A 225 1.78 -2.15 -32.41
C PHE A 225 1.76 -0.63 -32.30
N GLY A 226 2.56 -0.06 -31.39
CA GLY A 226 2.61 1.39 -31.21
C GLY A 226 3.09 2.10 -32.49
N SER A 227 4.09 1.53 -33.16
CA SER A 227 4.63 2.04 -34.43
C SER A 227 3.62 1.93 -35.57
N ALA A 228 2.88 0.83 -35.67
CA ALA A 228 1.80 0.66 -36.65
C ALA A 228 0.68 1.70 -36.42
N VAL A 229 0.26 1.91 -35.16
CA VAL A 229 -0.74 2.95 -34.83
C VAL A 229 -0.21 4.34 -35.16
N LEU A 230 1.06 4.64 -34.88
CA LEU A 230 1.66 5.92 -35.21
C LEU A 230 1.65 6.16 -36.73
N ARG A 231 2.06 5.17 -37.53
CA ARG A 231 2.01 5.21 -39.00
C ARG A 231 0.58 5.45 -39.51
N LEU A 232 -0.40 4.73 -38.98
CA LEU A 232 -1.82 4.91 -39.32
C LEU A 232 -2.28 6.34 -39.03
N LEU A 233 -1.99 6.86 -37.84
CA LEU A 233 -2.42 8.21 -37.46
C LEU A 233 -1.75 9.30 -38.30
N GLU A 234 -0.47 9.13 -38.65
CA GLU A 234 0.25 10.06 -39.52
C GLU A 234 -0.27 10.01 -40.96
N HIS A 235 -0.64 8.82 -41.45
CA HIS A 235 -1.26 8.65 -42.76
C HIS A 235 -2.59 9.41 -42.86
N HIS A 236 -3.45 9.33 -41.82
CA HIS A 236 -4.79 9.93 -41.84
C HIS A 236 -4.85 11.40 -41.41
N HIS A 237 -3.98 11.84 -40.50
CA HIS A 237 -4.05 13.20 -39.92
C HIS A 237 -2.86 14.10 -40.25
N GLY A 238 -1.88 13.57 -41.01
CA GLY A 238 -0.63 14.23 -41.35
C GLY A 238 0.45 14.08 -40.27
N PRO A 239 1.73 14.33 -40.60
CA PRO A 239 2.82 14.23 -39.66
C PRO A 239 2.69 15.29 -38.54
N ALA A 240 3.16 14.94 -37.35
CA ALA A 240 3.32 15.92 -36.29
C ALA A 240 4.29 17.03 -36.72
N ALA A 241 3.89 18.30 -36.58
CA ALA A 241 4.74 19.43 -36.89
C ALA A 241 6.05 19.39 -36.07
N PRO A 242 7.23 19.50 -36.71
CA PRO A 242 8.50 19.58 -36.01
C PRO A 242 8.54 20.90 -35.24
N GLY A 243 8.69 20.85 -33.91
CA GLY A 243 8.91 22.08 -33.13
C GLY A 243 8.33 22.13 -31.71
N ARG A 244 7.49 21.17 -31.29
CA ARG A 244 7.12 21.04 -29.87
C ARG A 244 7.60 19.70 -29.34
N ALA A 245 8.76 19.72 -28.68
CA ALA A 245 9.18 18.62 -27.81
C ALA A 245 8.03 18.31 -26.84
N ALA A 246 7.33 17.19 -27.08
CA ALA A 246 6.23 16.81 -26.22
C ALA A 246 6.81 16.50 -24.84
N ARG A 247 6.36 17.24 -23.81
CA ARG A 247 6.84 17.01 -22.44
C ARG A 247 6.56 15.57 -22.05
N LEU A 248 7.61 14.83 -21.68
CA LEU A 248 7.51 13.48 -21.12
C LEU A 248 6.60 13.52 -19.87
N ARG A 249 5.72 12.53 -19.76
CA ARG A 249 4.73 12.40 -18.67
C ARG A 249 4.92 11.08 -17.93
N GLY A 250 4.32 10.98 -16.74
CA GLY A 250 4.27 9.74 -15.95
C GLY A 250 5.64 9.16 -15.63
N ALA A 251 5.87 7.89 -15.97
CA ALA A 251 7.16 7.21 -15.74
C ALA A 251 8.28 7.75 -16.63
N ALA A 252 7.98 8.16 -17.88
CA ALA A 252 8.98 8.61 -18.84
C ALA A 252 9.80 9.83 -18.36
N ARG A 253 9.25 10.67 -17.47
CA ARG A 253 9.99 11.81 -16.89
C ARG A 253 11.17 11.40 -15.99
N TRP A 254 11.21 10.14 -15.58
CA TRP A 254 12.19 9.59 -14.65
C TRP A 254 13.30 8.82 -15.34
N ILE A 255 13.22 8.65 -16.66
CA ILE A 255 14.33 8.15 -17.48
C ILE A 255 15.53 9.08 -17.26
N SER A 256 16.73 8.51 -17.11
CA SER A 256 18.00 9.17 -16.69
C SER A 256 18.02 9.72 -15.25
N ARG A 257 16.91 9.62 -14.52
CA ARG A 257 16.76 10.07 -13.13
C ARG A 257 16.22 8.94 -12.25
N GLU A 258 16.58 7.70 -12.55
CA GLU A 258 16.03 6.49 -11.94
C GLU A 258 16.27 6.49 -10.43
N GLN A 259 17.44 6.93 -9.97
CA GLN A 259 17.74 7.07 -8.54
C GLN A 259 16.94 8.17 -7.84
N GLN A 260 16.56 9.23 -8.56
CA GLN A 260 15.64 10.23 -8.01
C GLN A 260 14.20 9.70 -8.00
N ALA A 261 13.88 8.77 -8.89
CA ALA A 261 12.61 8.07 -8.96
C ALA A 261 12.48 7.15 -7.75
N VAL A 262 13.40 6.21 -7.53
CA VAL A 262 13.38 5.32 -6.35
C VAL A 262 14.72 5.48 -5.63
N PRO A 263 14.81 6.37 -4.62
CA PRO A 263 16.04 6.54 -3.87
C PRO A 263 16.41 5.24 -3.17
N ARG A 264 17.66 4.78 -3.31
CA ARG A 264 18.14 3.56 -2.64
C ARG A 264 17.79 3.62 -1.14
N LEU A 265 17.13 2.56 -0.65
CA LEU A 265 16.99 2.40 0.80
C LEU A 265 18.38 2.16 1.35
N THR A 266 18.73 2.94 2.36
CA THR A 266 19.91 2.67 3.16
C THR A 266 19.77 1.26 3.73
N PRO A 267 20.64 0.29 3.38
CA PRO A 267 20.50 -1.06 3.92
C PRO A 267 20.81 -1.07 5.41
N TRP A 268 20.15 -1.98 6.13
CA TRP A 268 20.47 -2.25 7.53
C TRP A 268 21.94 -2.67 7.67
N PRO A 269 22.65 -2.22 8.72
CA PRO A 269 23.98 -2.72 9.01
C PRO A 269 23.93 -4.23 9.24
N GLN A 270 24.89 -4.97 8.66
CA GLN A 270 24.98 -6.42 8.80
C GLN A 270 25.20 -6.88 10.25
N LYS A 271 25.87 -6.05 11.05
CA LYS A 271 26.08 -6.24 12.48
C LYS A 271 25.72 -4.95 13.21
N LEU A 272 24.85 -5.05 14.20
CA LEU A 272 24.53 -3.94 15.09
C LEU A 272 25.57 -3.85 16.20
N THR A 273 26.07 -2.65 16.46
CA THR A 273 26.86 -2.38 17.68
C THR A 273 25.94 -2.42 18.90
N ALA A 274 26.52 -2.57 20.10
CA ALA A 274 25.73 -2.57 21.35
C ALA A 274 24.86 -1.31 21.50
N VAL A 275 25.41 -0.13 21.14
CA VAL A 275 24.70 1.15 21.19
C VAL A 275 23.54 1.20 20.19
N GLN A 276 23.74 0.68 18.98
CA GLN A 276 22.70 0.59 17.95
C GLN A 276 21.59 -0.37 18.37
N GLY A 277 21.95 -1.55 18.91
CA GLY A 277 21.01 -2.53 19.44
C GLY A 277 20.18 -1.97 20.60
N PHE A 278 20.82 -1.32 21.56
CA PHE A 278 20.14 -0.64 22.66
C PHE A 278 19.16 0.43 22.16
N THR A 279 19.57 1.27 21.21
CA THR A 279 18.72 2.33 20.65
C THR A 279 17.49 1.75 19.95
N LEU A 280 17.64 0.66 19.20
CA LEU A 280 16.50 -0.03 18.57
C LEU A 280 15.55 -0.65 19.60
N ALA A 281 16.09 -1.25 20.67
CA ALA A 281 15.28 -1.80 21.75
C ALA A 281 14.45 -0.70 22.44
N VAL A 282 15.06 0.46 22.72
CA VAL A 282 14.37 1.60 23.33
C VAL A 282 13.33 2.22 22.40
N LEU A 283 13.62 2.34 21.10
CA LEU A 283 12.62 2.78 20.10
C LEU A 283 11.46 1.78 19.99
N GLY A 284 11.75 0.48 20.02
CA GLY A 284 10.73 -0.57 20.06
C GLY A 284 9.86 -0.47 21.30
N TRP A 285 10.46 -0.23 22.46
CA TRP A 285 9.73 -0.02 23.72
C TRP A 285 8.83 1.22 23.65
N LEU A 286 9.31 2.34 23.10
CA LEU A 286 8.48 3.52 22.87
C LEU A 286 7.25 3.22 22.00
N VAL A 287 7.42 2.45 20.91
CA VAL A 287 6.29 2.04 20.05
C VAL A 287 5.29 1.20 20.82
N LEU A 288 5.75 0.25 21.66
CA LEU A 288 4.87 -0.57 22.49
C LEU A 288 4.11 0.26 23.53
N VAL A 289 4.77 1.22 24.17
CA VAL A 289 4.14 2.14 25.13
C VAL A 289 3.06 2.97 24.45
N ILE A 290 3.33 3.54 23.27
CA ILE A 290 2.34 4.31 22.51
C ILE A 290 1.18 3.41 22.06
N ALA A 291 1.46 2.18 21.62
CA ALA A 291 0.45 1.22 21.22
C ALA A 291 -0.42 0.72 22.40
N ALA A 292 0.01 0.91 23.65
CA ALA A 292 -0.76 0.59 24.85
C ALA A 292 -1.78 1.68 25.22
N ILE A 293 -1.68 2.91 24.66
CA ILE A 293 -2.61 4.01 24.98
C ILE A 293 -4.08 3.63 24.71
N PRO A 294 -4.46 3.04 23.56
CA PRO A 294 -5.84 2.62 23.33
C PRO A 294 -6.32 1.61 24.37
N TRP A 295 -5.43 0.76 24.87
CA TRP A 295 -5.75 -0.21 25.91
C TRP A 295 -6.02 0.48 27.25
N THR A 296 -5.14 1.40 27.67
CA THR A 296 -5.33 2.18 28.91
C THR A 296 -6.62 3.00 28.86
N VAL A 297 -6.88 3.66 27.74
CA VAL A 297 -8.13 4.42 27.52
C VAL A 297 -9.34 3.49 27.53
N GLY A 298 -9.28 2.38 26.81
CA GLY A 298 -10.36 1.40 26.75
C GLY A 298 -10.72 0.80 28.11
N MET A 299 -9.72 0.53 28.96
CA MET A 299 -9.95 0.07 30.33
C MET A 299 -10.64 1.14 31.18
N LYS A 300 -10.17 2.39 31.12
CA LYS A 300 -10.72 3.50 31.93
C LYS A 300 -12.11 3.94 31.47
N ALA A 301 -12.37 3.90 30.17
CA ALA A 301 -13.68 4.22 29.61
C ALA A 301 -14.69 3.05 29.68
N ARG A 302 -14.33 1.89 30.24
CA ARG A 302 -15.08 0.61 30.15
C ARG A 302 -15.41 0.13 28.72
N VAL A 303 -14.99 0.82 27.68
CA VAL A 303 -15.20 0.42 26.27
C VAL A 303 -14.46 -0.87 25.91
N LEU A 304 -13.45 -1.27 26.70
CA LEU A 304 -12.73 -2.53 26.46
C LEU A 304 -13.62 -3.77 26.59
N THR A 305 -14.60 -3.78 27.50
CA THR A 305 -15.52 -4.92 27.64
C THR A 305 -16.54 -4.95 26.52
N ASP A 306 -17.03 -3.78 26.12
CA ASP A 306 -18.14 -3.67 25.17
C ASP A 306 -17.65 -3.76 23.72
N HIS A 307 -16.45 -3.23 23.46
CA HIS A 307 -15.85 -3.10 22.13
C HIS A 307 -14.34 -3.44 22.14
N PRO A 308 -13.94 -4.69 22.45
CA PRO A 308 -12.53 -5.08 22.51
C PRO A 308 -11.84 -5.06 21.13
N LYS A 309 -12.58 -5.40 20.06
CA LYS A 309 -12.05 -5.49 18.69
C LYS A 309 -11.49 -4.16 18.16
N PRO A 310 -12.21 -3.03 18.20
CA PRO A 310 -11.67 -1.76 17.71
C PRO A 310 -10.48 -1.26 18.52
N ILE A 311 -10.45 -1.50 19.84
CA ILE A 311 -9.30 -1.14 20.69
C ILE A 311 -8.06 -1.95 20.29
N LEU A 312 -8.20 -3.26 20.08
CA LEU A 312 -7.11 -4.11 19.63
C LEU A 312 -6.63 -3.71 18.22
N LEU A 313 -7.55 -3.42 17.29
CA LEU A 313 -7.21 -2.96 15.95
C LEU A 313 -6.44 -1.64 15.99
N GLY A 314 -6.84 -0.69 16.86
CA GLY A 314 -6.13 0.56 17.07
C GLY A 314 -4.71 0.34 17.58
N ALA A 315 -4.54 -0.51 18.61
CA ALA A 315 -3.23 -0.86 19.16
C ALA A 315 -2.32 -1.53 18.11
N VAL A 316 -2.84 -2.50 17.35
CA VAL A 316 -2.11 -3.18 16.28
C VAL A 316 -1.73 -2.21 15.16
N ALA A 317 -2.62 -1.30 14.77
CA ALA A 317 -2.33 -0.28 13.76
C ALA A 317 -1.21 0.66 14.21
N LEU A 318 -1.22 1.12 15.47
CA LEU A 318 -0.16 1.95 16.03
C LEU A 318 1.18 1.22 16.09
N ALA A 319 1.18 -0.04 16.55
CA ALA A 319 2.37 -0.88 16.57
C ALA A 319 2.94 -1.09 15.16
N GLY A 320 2.09 -1.39 14.18
CA GLY A 320 2.47 -1.56 12.78
C GLY A 320 3.05 -0.29 12.16
N LEU A 321 2.44 0.88 12.41
CA LEU A 321 2.94 2.18 11.94
C LEU A 321 4.29 2.53 12.59
N GLY A 322 4.44 2.29 13.88
CA GLY A 322 5.70 2.51 14.60
C GLY A 322 6.82 1.59 14.10
N ALA A 323 6.54 0.29 13.97
CA ALA A 323 7.49 -0.68 13.43
C ALA A 323 7.90 -0.34 11.99
N TYR A 324 6.94 0.07 11.14
CA TYR A 324 7.23 0.54 9.78
C TYR A 324 8.12 1.80 9.79
N GLY A 325 7.87 2.74 10.71
CA GLY A 325 8.70 3.92 10.93
C GLY A 325 10.14 3.57 11.28
N ILE A 326 10.35 2.66 12.25
CA ILE A 326 11.68 2.16 12.64
C ILE A 326 12.33 1.43 11.45
N HIS A 327 11.60 0.56 10.76
CA HIS A 327 12.12 -0.18 9.61
C HIS A 327 12.67 0.77 8.52
N ARG A 328 11.96 1.88 8.28
CA ARG A 328 12.28 2.84 7.23
C ARG A 328 13.40 3.81 7.62
N ALA A 329 13.35 4.36 8.83
CA ALA A 329 14.28 5.41 9.29
C ALA A 329 15.53 4.83 9.98
N GLY A 330 15.39 3.62 10.55
CA GLY A 330 16.41 2.94 11.34
C GLY A 330 17.75 2.83 10.64
N PRO A 331 17.86 2.36 9.38
CA PRO A 331 19.16 2.22 8.73
C PRO A 331 19.94 3.52 8.62
N ARG A 332 19.25 4.66 8.39
CA ARG A 332 19.89 5.97 8.34
C ARG A 332 20.35 6.42 9.71
N LEU A 333 19.51 6.20 10.73
CA LEU A 333 19.84 6.48 12.11
C LEU A 333 21.08 5.68 12.55
N MET A 334 21.14 4.39 12.23
CA MET A 334 22.25 3.51 12.62
C MET A 334 23.59 3.86 11.96
N ARG A 335 23.61 4.66 10.89
CA ARG A 335 24.85 5.13 10.24
C ARG A 335 25.39 6.45 10.81
N GLN A 336 24.64 7.10 11.70
CA GLN A 336 25.12 8.30 12.36
C GLN A 336 26.24 8.00 13.35
N SER A 337 26.91 9.03 13.84
CA SER A 337 27.92 8.87 14.88
C SER A 337 27.30 8.26 16.15
N GLY A 338 28.09 7.48 16.90
CA GLY A 338 27.60 6.76 18.08
C GLY A 338 26.96 7.68 19.13
N ARG A 339 27.41 8.94 19.25
CA ARG A 339 26.82 9.94 20.16
C ARG A 339 25.40 10.32 19.74
N THR A 340 25.15 10.59 18.46
CA THR A 340 23.82 10.96 17.97
C THR A 340 22.82 9.81 18.10
N ILE A 341 23.28 8.58 17.86
CA ILE A 341 22.48 7.36 18.05
C ILE A 341 22.07 7.22 19.52
N ALA A 342 23.05 7.32 20.44
CA ALA A 342 22.79 7.21 21.87
C ALA A 342 21.82 8.29 22.38
N LEU A 343 21.98 9.54 21.92
CA LEU A 343 21.05 10.63 22.26
C LEU A 343 19.63 10.35 21.78
N THR A 344 19.49 9.78 20.59
CA THR A 344 18.17 9.40 20.04
C THR A 344 17.53 8.30 20.89
N GLY A 345 18.31 7.28 21.28
CA GLY A 345 17.85 6.24 22.19
C GLY A 345 17.43 6.80 23.55
N ALA A 346 18.24 7.68 24.15
CA ALA A 346 17.92 8.31 25.42
C ALA A 346 16.64 9.16 25.35
N ALA A 347 16.50 9.99 24.30
CA ALA A 347 15.31 10.79 24.09
C ALA A 347 14.05 9.93 23.92
N ALA A 348 14.14 8.83 23.17
CA ALA A 348 13.05 7.87 23.02
C ALA A 348 12.69 7.19 24.36
N GLY A 349 13.68 6.86 25.19
CA GLY A 349 13.48 6.29 26.51
C GLY A 349 12.78 7.25 27.48
N VAL A 350 13.21 8.52 27.49
CA VAL A 350 12.53 9.57 28.27
C VAL A 350 11.09 9.75 27.80
N ALA A 351 10.86 9.81 26.49
CA ALA A 351 9.51 9.90 25.93
C ALA A 351 8.65 8.69 26.33
N ALA A 352 9.19 7.48 26.26
CA ALA A 352 8.48 6.26 26.65
C ALA A 352 8.10 6.29 28.12
N TYR A 353 9.04 6.67 28.99
CA TYR A 353 8.78 6.83 30.42
C TYR A 353 7.69 7.87 30.70
N LEU A 354 7.77 9.05 30.07
CA LEU A 354 6.76 10.09 30.22
C LEU A 354 5.37 9.62 29.77
N VAL A 355 5.27 8.96 28.60
CA VAL A 355 3.98 8.44 28.12
C VAL A 355 3.41 7.41 29.10
N MET A 356 4.25 6.51 29.64
CA MET A 356 3.79 5.53 30.64
C MET A 356 3.26 6.20 31.91
N GLN A 357 3.95 7.23 32.43
CA GLN A 357 3.55 7.92 33.65
C GLN A 357 2.29 8.77 33.46
N VAL A 358 2.11 9.36 32.27
CA VAL A 358 1.04 10.34 32.01
C VAL A 358 -0.24 9.70 31.50
N GLN A 359 -0.17 8.59 30.74
CA GLN A 359 -1.35 8.02 30.09
C GLN A 359 -2.44 7.55 31.08
N GLY A 360 -2.04 7.00 32.23
CA GLY A 360 -2.96 6.54 33.27
C GLY A 360 -3.71 7.70 33.94
N PRO A 361 -2.99 8.69 34.52
CA PRO A 361 -3.60 9.89 35.10
C PRO A 361 -4.46 10.68 34.10
N VAL A 362 -4.01 10.85 32.86
CA VAL A 362 -4.79 11.55 31.83
C VAL A 362 -6.07 10.79 31.50
N ALA A 363 -5.98 9.47 31.28
CA ALA A 363 -7.17 8.66 31.04
C ALA A 363 -8.11 8.65 32.26
N GLY A 364 -7.57 8.59 33.47
CA GLY A 364 -8.35 8.69 34.71
C GLY A 364 -9.05 10.04 34.87
N HIS A 365 -8.41 11.15 34.48
CA HIS A 365 -9.01 12.47 34.53
C HIS A 365 -10.21 12.61 33.59
N PHE A 366 -10.13 12.07 32.36
CA PHE A 366 -11.22 12.18 31.39
C PHE A 366 -12.32 11.13 31.59
N PHE A 367 -11.97 9.92 32.03
CA PHE A 367 -12.90 8.80 32.23
C PHE A 367 -12.99 8.44 33.72
N ALA A 368 -13.15 9.46 34.55
CA ALA A 368 -13.25 9.34 36.00
C ALA A 368 -14.55 8.61 36.41
N GLY A 369 -14.53 7.94 37.56
CA GLY A 369 -15.73 7.37 38.16
C GLY A 369 -16.69 8.46 38.66
N PRO A 370 -17.97 8.14 38.95
CA PRO A 370 -18.95 9.12 39.42
C PRO A 370 -18.53 9.80 40.73
N PHE A 371 -17.88 9.07 41.65
CA PHE A 371 -17.37 9.65 42.90
C PHE A 371 -16.20 10.62 42.68
N GLU A 372 -15.22 10.24 41.86
CA GLU A 372 -14.09 11.11 41.50
C GLU A 372 -14.57 12.37 40.75
N ARG A 373 -15.62 12.26 39.92
CA ARG A 373 -16.26 13.43 39.28
C ARG A 373 -16.94 14.33 40.32
N TYR A 374 -17.64 13.74 41.29
CA TYR A 374 -18.28 14.51 42.37
C TYR A 374 -17.28 15.27 43.23
N GLU A 375 -16.19 14.60 43.61
CA GLU A 375 -15.10 15.18 44.38
C GLU A 375 -14.55 16.41 43.66
N ARG A 376 -14.17 16.24 42.39
CA ARG A 376 -13.60 17.30 41.55
C ARG A 376 -14.56 18.44 41.19
N GLU A 377 -15.82 18.13 40.87
CA GLU A 377 -16.79 19.11 40.38
C GLU A 377 -17.48 19.88 41.51
N PHE A 378 -17.64 19.27 42.70
CA PHE A 378 -18.41 19.84 43.79
C PHE A 378 -17.67 19.84 45.15
N SER A 379 -17.18 18.69 45.61
CA SER A 379 -16.64 18.54 46.98
C SER A 379 -15.40 19.40 47.23
N ASP A 380 -14.43 19.38 46.31
CA ASP A 380 -13.22 20.21 46.36
C ASP A 380 -13.49 21.70 46.05
N GLY A 381 -14.69 22.01 45.56
CA GLY A 381 -15.09 23.33 45.08
C GLY A 381 -16.16 23.97 45.95
N CYS A 382 -17.32 24.22 45.35
CA CYS A 382 -18.42 24.96 45.96
C CYS A 382 -19.01 24.28 47.22
N LEU A 383 -18.89 22.95 47.35
CA LEU A 383 -19.44 22.20 48.48
C LEU A 383 -18.43 21.94 49.60
N ALA A 384 -17.17 22.39 49.48
CA ALA A 384 -16.09 22.10 50.44
C ALA A 384 -16.42 22.51 51.89
N ALA A 385 -17.14 23.63 52.06
CA ALA A 385 -17.55 24.15 53.37
C ALA A 385 -19.01 23.81 53.74
N SER A 386 -19.64 22.88 53.02
CA SER A 386 -21.05 22.51 53.20
C SER A 386 -21.20 21.15 53.91
N PRO A 387 -22.43 20.77 54.32
CA PRO A 387 -22.74 19.41 54.81
C PRO A 387 -22.50 18.30 53.76
N TYR A 388 -22.15 18.66 52.53
CA TYR A 388 -21.94 17.76 51.41
C TYR A 388 -20.47 17.46 51.10
N ARG A 389 -19.53 17.91 51.93
CA ARG A 389 -18.10 17.54 51.81
C ARG A 389 -17.87 16.03 52.07
N ASP A 390 -16.80 15.47 51.52
CA ASP A 390 -16.61 14.01 51.44
C ASP A 390 -16.61 13.25 52.78
N ASP A 391 -16.13 13.85 53.88
CA ASP A 391 -16.14 13.24 55.22
C ASP A 391 -17.51 13.32 55.92
N ALA A 392 -18.46 14.08 55.36
CA ALA A 392 -19.78 14.36 55.94
C ALA A 392 -20.94 13.72 55.17
N ILE A 393 -20.65 12.84 54.21
CA ILE A 393 -21.66 12.24 53.33
C ILE A 393 -21.60 10.71 53.31
N GLN A 394 -22.74 10.11 53.00
CA GLN A 394 -22.85 8.73 52.51
C GLN A 394 -23.25 8.79 51.04
N SER A 395 -22.47 8.13 50.18
CA SER A 395 -22.66 8.19 48.74
C SER A 395 -22.88 6.79 48.16
N GLU A 396 -23.84 6.68 47.25
CA GLU A 396 -24.13 5.43 46.53
C GLU A 396 -24.53 5.72 45.08
N VAL A 397 -24.29 4.77 44.18
CA VAL A 397 -24.77 4.85 42.79
C VAL A 397 -25.98 3.94 42.65
N ALA A 398 -27.14 4.53 42.34
CA ALA A 398 -28.40 3.82 42.15
C ALA A 398 -29.04 4.23 40.82
N GLY A 399 -29.27 3.26 39.93
CA GLY A 399 -29.98 3.51 38.66
C GLY A 399 -29.34 4.57 37.77
N GLY A 400 -28.01 4.64 37.69
CA GLY A 400 -27.28 5.66 36.90
C GLY A 400 -27.29 7.06 37.52
N THR A 401 -27.71 7.19 38.77
CA THR A 401 -27.69 8.43 39.55
C THR A 401 -26.80 8.25 40.78
N LEU A 402 -25.92 9.23 41.01
CA LEU A 402 -25.13 9.36 42.21
C LEU A 402 -26.00 10.03 43.27
N VAL A 403 -26.25 9.31 44.35
CA VAL A 403 -27.05 9.74 45.49
C VAL A 403 -26.10 10.11 46.62
N ILE A 404 -26.12 11.39 47.03
CA ILE A 404 -25.31 11.90 48.12
C ILE A 404 -26.23 12.26 49.29
N ARG A 405 -26.06 11.55 50.42
CA ARG A 405 -26.83 11.73 51.64
C ARG A 405 -25.94 12.36 52.72
N PRO A 406 -26.15 13.61 53.11
CA PRO A 406 -25.37 14.23 54.18
C PRO A 406 -25.73 13.61 55.53
N ILE A 407 -24.73 13.41 56.39
CA ILE A 407 -24.92 12.83 57.74
C ILE A 407 -25.77 13.75 58.62
N SER A 408 -25.78 15.06 58.34
CA SER A 408 -26.62 16.05 59.02
C SER A 408 -28.12 15.81 58.85
N GLY A 409 -28.54 14.98 57.87
CA GLY A 409 -29.94 14.77 57.51
C GLY A 409 -30.50 15.83 56.57
N ASP A 410 -29.64 16.70 56.00
CA ASP A 410 -30.04 17.67 54.98
C ASP A 410 -30.52 17.00 53.67
N THR A 411 -30.98 17.83 52.73
CA THR A 411 -31.57 17.37 51.45
C THR A 411 -30.61 16.42 50.71
N THR A 412 -31.08 15.26 50.25
CA THR A 412 -30.28 14.32 49.46
C THR A 412 -30.04 14.86 48.05
N LEU A 413 -28.79 14.87 47.58
CA LEU A 413 -28.45 15.24 46.21
C LEU A 413 -28.58 14.04 45.28
N ARG A 414 -29.13 14.28 44.08
CA ARG A 414 -29.26 13.30 43.00
C ARG A 414 -28.61 13.84 41.74
N LEU A 415 -27.46 13.28 41.40
CA LEU A 415 -26.59 13.75 40.33
C LEU A 415 -26.45 12.68 39.24
N GLY A 416 -26.63 13.04 37.97
CA GLY A 416 -26.49 12.09 36.87
C GLY A 416 -26.03 12.75 35.58
N PRO A 417 -25.45 11.99 34.64
CA PRO A 417 -25.30 10.53 34.66
C PRO A 417 -24.10 10.07 35.52
N ALA A 418 -24.34 9.08 36.39
CA ALA A 418 -23.35 8.49 37.29
C ALA A 418 -22.82 7.16 36.76
N GLU A 419 -22.37 7.17 35.51
CA GLU A 419 -21.75 6.01 34.85
C GLU A 419 -20.24 5.98 35.08
N ASP A 420 -19.70 4.80 35.33
CA ASP A 420 -18.25 4.54 35.37
C ASP A 420 -17.63 4.82 34.01
N GLY A 421 -16.54 5.60 33.96
CA GLY A 421 -15.88 5.94 32.70
C GLY A 421 -16.65 6.95 31.85
N GLY A 422 -17.73 7.56 32.38
CA GLY A 422 -18.45 8.64 31.72
C GLY A 422 -17.65 9.94 31.64
N THR A 423 -17.83 10.68 30.53
CA THR A 423 -17.21 12.00 30.30
C THR A 423 -18.16 13.17 30.52
N HIS A 424 -19.44 12.89 30.78
CA HIS A 424 -20.46 13.90 30.99
C HIS A 424 -20.40 14.47 32.40
N PRO A 425 -20.57 15.80 32.57
CA PRO A 425 -20.61 16.41 33.89
C PRO A 425 -21.84 15.92 34.66
N LEU A 426 -21.71 15.87 35.98
CA LEU A 426 -22.80 15.47 36.87
C LEU A 426 -23.84 16.60 36.96
N ARG A 427 -25.06 16.33 36.51
CA ARG A 427 -26.17 17.29 36.50
C ARG A 427 -27.23 16.97 37.55
N PRO A 428 -27.89 17.98 38.14
CA PRO A 428 -28.99 17.76 39.07
C PRO A 428 -30.16 17.07 38.36
N GLN A 429 -30.63 15.96 38.93
CA GLN A 429 -31.75 15.16 38.41
C GLN A 429 -33.11 15.63 38.93
N ASP A 430 -33.12 16.41 40.02
CA ASP A 430 -34.34 16.97 40.60
C ASP A 430 -34.18 18.42 41.02
N ARG A 431 -35.32 19.04 41.35
CA ARG A 431 -35.39 20.44 41.76
C ARG A 431 -34.69 20.69 43.10
N GLY A 432 -34.78 19.75 44.05
CA GLY A 432 -34.15 19.89 45.36
C GLY A 432 -32.62 19.95 45.27
N THR A 433 -32.03 19.09 44.44
CA THR A 433 -30.59 19.09 44.14
C THR A 433 -30.18 20.42 43.51
N ARG A 434 -30.96 20.94 42.56
CA ARG A 434 -30.69 22.23 41.91
C ARG A 434 -30.67 23.38 42.92
N GLU A 435 -31.69 23.46 43.78
CA GLU A 435 -31.81 24.52 44.80
C GLU A 435 -30.65 24.48 45.80
N VAL A 436 -30.17 23.29 46.16
CA VAL A 436 -28.99 23.14 47.03
C VAL A 436 -27.73 23.59 46.32
N LEU A 437 -27.49 23.16 45.07
CA LEU A 437 -26.30 23.55 44.30
C LEU A 437 -26.25 25.06 44.05
N GLU A 438 -27.39 25.69 43.74
CA GLU A 438 -27.51 27.14 43.58
C GLU A 438 -27.24 27.87 44.90
N ARG A 439 -27.74 27.35 46.04
CA ARG A 439 -27.51 27.94 47.37
C ARG A 439 -26.03 28.03 47.73
N TYR A 440 -25.25 27.01 47.35
CA TYR A 440 -23.80 26.97 47.60
C TYR A 440 -22.97 27.55 46.45
N GLY A 441 -23.61 28.17 45.45
CA GLY A 441 -22.90 28.87 44.36
C GLY A 441 -22.18 27.93 43.38
N CYS A 442 -22.61 26.67 43.29
CA CYS A 442 -22.07 25.74 42.30
C CYS A 442 -22.51 26.15 40.89
N GLN A 443 -21.56 26.29 39.97
CA GLN A 443 -21.88 26.59 38.57
C GLN A 443 -22.47 25.33 37.89
N LEU A 444 -23.73 25.41 37.49
CA LEU A 444 -24.42 24.34 36.76
C LEU A 444 -24.10 24.45 35.26
N PRO A 445 -23.62 23.38 34.60
CA PRO A 445 -23.30 23.37 33.17
C PRO A 445 -24.50 23.15 32.24
#